data_AF-A0A972TNM7-F1
#
_entry.id   AF-A0A972TNM7-F1
#
_cell.length_a   1.000
_cell.length_b   1.000
_cell.length_c   1.000
_cell.angle_alpha   90.00
_cell.angle_beta   90.00
_cell.angle_gamma   90.00
#
_symmetry.space_group_name_H-M   'P 1'
#
loop_
_entity.id
_entity.type
_entity.pdbx_description
1 polymer ?
#
loop_
_entity_poly.entity_id
_entity_poly.type
_entity_poly.pdbx_seq_one_letter_code
_entity_poly.pdbx_strand_id
1 'polypeptide(L)'
;MKSPGNENKKDLNDIVTGGLAESINRAEEVMALRAQIGANTAIASGAEFGYLFDRLQVMLGQYAILVVTRMFEPEEDGFQPTSIPVALNNMRFNADYLEIQDRDFILRKLISFGHEEKEFEGIPTPWITQLVRKEFADRLPDIREPDANDLSRALFSLKQMRDVSASDSATSQEGLNTEESDRNLKTLLMYARDFVDTIGRGYLGVSLKIDTKVVESQLKQLLQQAGIVS
;
A
#
# COMPACT_ATOMS: atom_id res chain seq x y z
N MET A 1 26.88 15.73 -18.73
CA MET A 1 25.60 15.06 -19.06
C MET A 1 25.42 13.93 -18.08
N LYS A 2 24.34 13.91 -17.30
CA LYS A 2 24.00 12.74 -16.48
C LYS A 2 23.58 11.61 -17.43
N SER A 3 24.01 10.38 -17.15
CA SER A 3 23.54 9.23 -17.93
C SER A 3 22.03 9.10 -17.76
N PRO A 4 21.23 9.01 -18.83
CA PRO A 4 19.77 8.91 -18.74
C PRO A 4 19.29 7.75 -17.85
N GLY A 5 20.07 6.68 -17.70
CA GLY A 5 19.77 5.58 -16.78
C GLY A 5 19.73 5.98 -15.30
N ASN A 6 20.52 6.97 -14.87
CA ASN A 6 20.56 7.41 -13.47
C ASN A 6 19.33 8.26 -13.08
N GLU A 7 18.75 8.99 -14.03
CA GLU A 7 17.54 9.79 -13.78
C GLU A 7 16.31 8.88 -13.70
N ASN A 8 16.19 7.91 -14.60
CA ASN A 8 15.06 6.96 -14.60
C ASN A 8 15.01 6.09 -13.34
N LYS A 9 16.16 5.60 -12.86
CA LYS A 9 16.25 4.85 -11.60
C LYS A 9 15.90 5.71 -10.39
N LYS A 10 16.25 7.00 -10.43
CA LYS A 10 15.90 7.95 -9.37
C LYS A 10 14.39 8.16 -9.32
N ASP A 11 13.74 8.38 -10.46
CA ASP A 11 12.29 8.57 -10.51
C ASP A 11 11.55 7.32 -9.99
N LEU A 12 11.97 6.13 -10.41
CA LEU A 12 11.40 4.88 -9.89
C LEU A 12 11.61 4.75 -8.37
N ASN A 13 12.78 5.15 -7.87
CA ASN A 13 13.06 5.15 -6.43
C ASN A 13 12.20 6.16 -5.65
N ASP A 14 12.01 7.36 -6.18
CA ASP A 14 11.19 8.40 -5.56
C ASP A 14 9.72 7.94 -5.50
N ILE A 15 9.22 7.25 -6.54
CA ILE A 15 7.88 6.67 -6.57
C ILE A 15 7.74 5.51 -5.56
N VAL A 16 8.65 4.52 -5.64
CA VAL A 16 8.52 3.26 -4.89
C VAL A 16 8.92 3.42 -3.43
N THR A 17 10.12 3.96 -3.17
CA THR A 17 10.67 4.11 -1.83
C THR A 17 10.18 5.39 -1.17
N GLY A 18 10.14 6.50 -1.90
CA GLY A 18 9.70 7.79 -1.37
C GLY A 18 8.18 7.93 -1.23
N GLY A 19 7.41 7.21 -2.06
CA GLY A 19 5.95 7.34 -2.11
C GLY A 19 5.20 6.13 -1.58
N LEU A 20 5.32 5.00 -2.29
CA LEU A 20 4.53 3.81 -2.01
C LEU A 20 4.92 3.15 -0.68
N ALA A 21 6.21 2.97 -0.42
CA ALA A 21 6.72 2.43 0.84
C ALA A 21 6.27 3.25 2.05
N GLU A 22 6.32 4.59 1.94
CA GLU A 22 5.84 5.48 2.98
C GLU A 22 4.32 5.37 3.18
N SER A 23 3.55 5.29 2.08
CA SER A 23 2.09 5.12 2.13
C SER A 23 1.69 3.79 2.78
N ILE A 24 2.41 2.70 2.48
CA ILE A 24 2.23 1.39 3.12
C ILE A 24 2.49 1.51 4.63
N ASN A 25 3.64 2.06 5.03
CA ASN A 25 3.98 2.23 6.44
C ASN A 25 2.91 3.04 7.18
N ARG A 26 2.51 4.20 6.63
CA ARG A 26 1.48 5.05 7.23
C ARG A 26 0.14 4.33 7.38
N ALA A 27 -0.30 3.60 6.35
CA ALA A 27 -1.55 2.84 6.41
C ALA A 27 -1.51 1.79 7.53
N GLU A 28 -0.39 1.08 7.67
CA GLU A 28 -0.23 0.04 8.68
C GLU A 28 -0.09 0.57 10.10
N GLU A 29 0.64 1.67 10.29
CA GLU A 29 0.72 2.36 11.56
C GLU A 29 -0.67 2.79 12.03
N VAL A 30 -1.49 3.33 11.12
CA VAL A 30 -2.85 3.76 11.38
C VAL A 30 -3.75 2.58 11.71
N MET A 31 -3.64 1.48 10.97
CA MET A 31 -4.38 0.24 11.26
C MET A 31 -3.98 -0.37 12.59
N ALA A 32 -2.69 -0.40 12.93
CA ALA A 32 -2.18 -0.87 14.21
C ALA A 32 -2.68 0.01 15.36
N LEU A 33 -2.60 1.33 15.20
CA LEU A 33 -3.09 2.30 16.19
C LEU A 33 -4.59 2.11 16.43
N ARG A 34 -5.38 1.97 15.36
CA ARG A 34 -6.82 1.72 15.44
C ARG A 34 -7.13 0.40 16.14
N ALA A 35 -6.42 -0.67 15.83
CA ALA A 35 -6.58 -1.97 16.49
C ALA A 35 -6.25 -1.89 18.00
N GLN A 36 -5.18 -1.19 18.36
CA GLN A 36 -4.81 -0.97 19.76
C GLN A 36 -5.87 -0.17 20.51
N ILE A 37 -6.42 0.89 19.91
CA ILE A 37 -7.54 1.63 20.51
C ILE A 37 -8.76 0.71 20.70
N GLY A 38 -9.12 -0.06 19.66
CA GLY A 38 -10.24 -1.02 19.71
C GLY A 38 -10.10 -2.03 20.85
N ALA A 39 -8.89 -2.56 21.05
CA ALA A 39 -8.59 -3.51 22.12
C ALA A 39 -8.69 -2.91 23.54
N ASN A 40 -8.58 -1.58 23.67
CA ASN A 40 -8.62 -0.87 24.95
C ASN A 40 -9.95 -0.11 25.17
N THR A 41 -10.97 -0.36 24.33
CA THR A 41 -12.28 0.33 24.40
C THR A 41 -12.94 0.21 25.77
N ALA A 42 -12.92 -0.96 26.41
CA ALA A 42 -13.52 -1.15 27.74
C ALA A 42 -12.90 -0.25 28.83
N ILE A 43 -11.60 0.01 28.74
CA ILE A 43 -10.87 0.90 29.65
C ILE A 43 -11.24 2.36 29.35
N ALA A 44 -11.31 2.71 28.06
CA ALA A 44 -11.71 4.04 27.60
C ALA A 44 -13.17 4.40 27.96
N SER A 45 -14.09 3.44 27.90
CA SER A 45 -15.50 3.62 28.26
C SER A 45 -15.69 3.92 29.75
N GLY A 46 -14.80 3.40 30.61
CA GLY A 46 -14.80 3.67 32.05
C GLY A 46 -14.30 5.06 32.45
N ALA A 47 -13.71 5.81 31.51
CA ALA A 47 -13.03 7.09 31.76
C ALA A 47 -13.75 8.31 31.14
N GLU A 48 -15.04 8.22 30.80
CA GLU A 48 -15.83 9.28 30.13
C GLU A 48 -15.35 9.70 28.72
N PHE A 49 -14.28 9.09 28.20
CA PHE A 49 -13.69 9.44 26.89
C PHE A 49 -14.15 8.56 25.72
N GLY A 50 -15.10 7.63 25.94
CA GLY A 50 -15.53 6.66 24.92
C GLY A 50 -15.85 7.28 23.56
N TYR A 51 -16.65 8.36 23.55
CA TYR A 51 -16.98 9.08 22.32
C TYR A 51 -15.76 9.60 21.54
N LEU A 52 -14.72 10.09 22.24
CA LEU A 52 -13.50 10.56 21.58
C LEU A 52 -12.71 9.42 20.94
N PHE A 53 -12.64 8.26 21.61
CA PHE A 53 -11.98 7.08 21.05
C PHE A 53 -12.73 6.52 19.85
N ASP A 54 -14.06 6.50 19.88
CA ASP A 54 -14.88 6.09 18.73
C ASP A 54 -14.64 7.04 17.55
N ARG A 55 -14.66 8.36 17.80
CA ARG A 55 -14.37 9.37 16.77
C ARG A 55 -12.97 9.20 16.18
N LEU A 56 -11.98 8.91 17.02
CA LEU A 56 -10.61 8.68 16.58
C LEU A 56 -10.49 7.42 15.72
N GLN A 57 -11.13 6.31 16.12
CA GLN A 57 -11.16 5.09 15.32
C GLN A 57 -11.76 5.32 13.93
N VAL A 58 -12.85 6.08 13.84
CA VAL A 58 -13.45 6.43 12.54
C VAL A 58 -12.49 7.26 11.69
N MET A 59 -11.86 8.29 12.25
CA MET A 59 -10.91 9.13 11.52
C MET A 59 -9.69 8.33 11.03
N LEU A 60 -9.17 7.42 11.86
CA LEU A 60 -8.09 6.52 11.49
C LEU A 60 -8.51 5.57 10.37
N GLY A 61 -9.73 5.00 10.44
CA GLY A 61 -10.28 4.15 9.38
C GLY A 61 -10.37 4.91 8.05
N GLN A 62 -10.94 6.11 8.05
CA GLN A 62 -11.03 6.97 6.87
C GLN A 62 -9.65 7.32 6.29
N TYR A 63 -8.68 7.63 7.15
CA TYR A 63 -7.33 7.93 6.72
C TYR A 63 -6.65 6.71 6.09
N ALA A 64 -6.77 5.52 6.69
CA ALA A 64 -6.25 4.28 6.10
C ALA A 64 -6.87 4.00 4.72
N ILE A 65 -8.19 4.15 4.59
CA ILE A 65 -8.90 4.01 3.30
C ILE A 65 -8.36 5.01 2.26
N LEU A 66 -8.20 6.28 2.64
CA LEU A 66 -7.67 7.31 1.75
C LEU A 66 -6.25 6.97 1.27
N VAL A 67 -5.35 6.65 2.19
CA VAL A 67 -3.95 6.32 1.87
C VAL A 67 -3.88 5.07 0.97
N VAL A 68 -4.63 4.02 1.30
CA VAL A 68 -4.63 2.78 0.51
C VAL A 68 -5.22 2.99 -0.87
N THR A 69 -6.39 3.62 -0.99
CA THR A 69 -7.04 3.82 -2.30
C THR A 69 -6.19 4.67 -3.25
N ARG A 70 -5.48 5.68 -2.73
CA ARG A 70 -4.58 6.53 -3.52
C ARG A 70 -3.41 5.78 -4.18
N MET A 71 -2.91 4.72 -3.55
CA MET A 71 -1.83 3.90 -4.15
C MET A 71 -2.22 3.24 -5.47
N PHE A 72 -3.53 3.14 -5.76
CA PHE A 72 -4.07 2.52 -6.98
C PHE A 72 -4.68 3.53 -7.94
N GLU A 73 -4.62 4.83 -7.64
CA GLU A 73 -5.16 5.85 -8.53
C GLU A 73 -4.23 6.08 -9.73
N PRO A 74 -4.81 6.29 -10.93
CA PRO A 74 -4.02 6.69 -12.09
C PRO A 74 -3.40 8.06 -11.84
N GLU A 75 -2.46 8.43 -12.71
CA GLU A 75 -1.89 9.78 -12.70
C GLU A 75 -2.99 10.80 -13.03
N GLU A 76 -3.21 11.77 -12.14
CA GLU A 76 -4.08 12.92 -12.36
C GLU A 76 -3.25 14.20 -12.39
N ASP A 77 -3.68 15.17 -13.19
CA ASP A 77 -3.01 16.47 -13.30
C ASP A 77 -2.92 17.19 -11.94
N GLY A 78 -1.69 17.38 -11.44
CA GLY A 78 -1.41 18.22 -10.27
C GLY A 78 -1.18 17.49 -8.95
N PHE A 79 -1.21 16.15 -8.90
CA PHE A 79 -0.81 15.37 -7.72
C PHE A 79 0.58 14.74 -7.89
N GLN A 80 1.35 14.63 -6.81
CA GLN A 80 2.66 13.96 -6.86
C GLN A 80 2.46 12.47 -7.20
N PRO A 81 3.09 11.96 -8.27
CA PRO A 81 2.72 10.68 -8.86
C PRO A 81 3.41 9.56 -8.07
N THR A 82 2.81 9.14 -6.97
CA THR A 82 3.31 8.09 -6.07
C THR A 82 2.32 6.93 -5.96
N SER A 83 1.93 6.38 -7.12
CA SER A 83 0.99 5.26 -7.21
C SER A 83 1.59 4.07 -7.98
N ILE A 84 1.02 2.89 -7.79
CA ILE A 84 1.42 1.67 -8.49
C ILE A 84 1.24 1.82 -10.02
N PRO A 85 0.12 2.37 -10.53
CA PRO A 85 -0.01 2.68 -11.96
C PRO A 85 1.13 3.54 -12.51
N VAL A 86 1.55 4.57 -11.77
CA VAL A 86 2.67 5.44 -12.17
C VAL A 86 3.98 4.64 -12.22
N ALA A 87 4.28 3.86 -11.18
CA ALA A 87 5.48 3.03 -11.15
C ALA A 87 5.53 2.04 -12.34
N LEU A 88 4.41 1.39 -12.65
CA LEU A 88 4.28 0.49 -13.79
C LEU A 88 4.48 1.21 -15.13
N ASN A 89 3.95 2.43 -15.27
CA ASN A 89 4.18 3.26 -16.45
C ASN A 89 5.65 3.68 -16.57
N ASN A 90 6.29 4.09 -15.47
CA ASN A 90 7.71 4.41 -15.44
C ASN A 90 8.55 3.21 -15.91
N MET A 91 8.28 2.01 -15.37
CA MET A 91 8.93 0.77 -15.82
C MET A 91 8.69 0.47 -17.29
N ARG A 92 7.48 0.74 -17.81
CA ARG A 92 7.15 0.51 -19.23
C ARG A 92 8.04 1.34 -20.15
N PHE A 93 8.19 2.63 -19.86
CA PHE A 93 8.90 3.57 -20.73
C PHE A 93 10.42 3.52 -20.54
N ASN A 94 10.89 3.02 -19.40
CA ASN A 94 12.32 2.98 -19.05
C ASN A 94 12.91 1.57 -19.02
N ALA A 95 12.21 0.54 -19.49
CA ALA A 95 12.65 -0.87 -19.39
C ALA A 95 14.05 -1.13 -19.96
N ASP A 96 14.43 -0.43 -21.03
CA ASP A 96 15.75 -0.57 -21.66
C ASP A 96 16.90 0.00 -20.81
N TYR A 97 16.58 0.88 -19.85
CA TYR A 97 17.54 1.58 -19.01
C TYR A 97 17.51 1.12 -17.55
N LEU A 98 16.53 0.30 -17.16
CA LEU A 98 16.38 -0.23 -15.82
C LEU A 98 17.21 -1.51 -15.65
N GLU A 99 18.31 -1.38 -14.91
CA GLU A 99 19.12 -2.51 -14.50
C GLU A 99 18.47 -3.28 -13.34
N ILE A 100 18.35 -4.60 -13.48
CA ILE A 100 17.94 -5.49 -12.39
C ILE A 100 19.15 -5.72 -11.48
N GLN A 101 19.08 -5.22 -10.25
CA GLN A 101 20.11 -5.34 -9.22
C GLN A 101 20.17 -6.75 -8.61
N ASP A 102 19.01 -7.37 -8.38
CA ASP A 102 18.88 -8.74 -7.85
C ASP A 102 18.09 -9.61 -8.85
N ARG A 103 18.79 -10.07 -9.90
CA ARG A 103 18.18 -10.85 -10.99
C ARG A 103 17.60 -12.17 -10.50
N ASP A 104 18.33 -12.88 -9.64
CA ASP A 104 17.88 -14.18 -9.12
C ASP A 104 16.59 -14.04 -8.30
N PHE A 105 16.46 -12.96 -7.52
CA PHE A 105 15.21 -12.66 -6.84
C PHE A 105 14.05 -12.39 -7.81
N ILE A 106 14.26 -11.57 -8.85
CA ILE A 106 13.24 -11.32 -9.87
C ILE A 106 12.83 -12.60 -10.59
N LEU A 107 13.78 -13.46 -10.98
CA LEU A 107 13.47 -14.72 -11.65
C LEU A 107 12.65 -15.65 -10.75
N ARG A 108 13.03 -15.81 -9.46
CA ARG A 108 12.21 -16.57 -8.49
C ARG A 108 10.82 -15.98 -8.33
N LYS A 109 10.70 -14.66 -8.38
CA LYS A 109 9.41 -13.98 -8.30
C LYS A 109 8.54 -14.27 -9.51
N LEU A 110 9.10 -14.24 -10.72
CA LEU A 110 8.40 -14.63 -11.94
C LEU A 110 7.98 -16.11 -11.91
N ILE A 111 8.84 -17.00 -11.40
CA ILE A 111 8.46 -18.41 -11.18
C ILE A 111 7.27 -18.52 -10.21
N SER A 112 7.23 -17.69 -9.16
CA SER A 112 6.08 -17.64 -8.23
C SER A 112 4.78 -17.13 -8.87
N PHE A 113 4.86 -16.45 -10.01
CA PHE A 113 3.70 -16.07 -10.83
C PHE A 113 3.27 -17.18 -11.80
N GLY A 114 3.99 -18.31 -11.84
CA GLY A 114 3.65 -19.49 -12.64
C GLY A 114 4.47 -19.67 -13.91
N HIS A 115 5.50 -18.84 -14.14
CA HIS A 115 6.44 -19.00 -15.26
C HIS A 115 7.44 -20.14 -15.01
N GLU A 116 8.00 -20.70 -16.07
CA GLU A 116 8.99 -21.77 -15.96
C GLU A 116 10.43 -21.22 -16.01
N GLU A 117 11.34 -21.77 -15.19
CA GLU A 117 12.73 -21.28 -15.09
C GLU A 117 13.47 -21.24 -16.44
N LYS A 118 13.23 -22.24 -17.28
CA LYS A 118 13.83 -22.36 -18.63
C LYS A 118 13.43 -21.22 -19.57
N GLU A 119 12.31 -20.53 -19.32
CA GLU A 119 11.83 -19.42 -20.15
C GLU A 119 12.74 -18.19 -20.06
N PHE A 120 13.62 -18.13 -19.04
CA PHE A 120 14.49 -16.99 -18.79
C PHE A 120 15.91 -17.14 -19.32
N GLU A 121 16.26 -18.32 -19.86
CA GLU A 121 17.57 -18.57 -20.45
C GLU A 121 17.79 -17.68 -21.68
N GLY A 122 18.83 -16.84 -21.63
CA GLY A 122 19.16 -15.93 -22.72
C GLY A 122 18.21 -14.75 -22.91
N ILE A 123 17.20 -14.58 -22.06
CA ILE A 123 16.26 -13.44 -22.17
C ILE A 123 16.95 -12.12 -21.78
N PRO A 124 16.90 -11.09 -22.65
CA PRO A 124 17.45 -9.77 -22.32
C PRO A 124 16.75 -9.12 -21.13
N THR A 125 17.50 -8.36 -20.32
CA THR A 125 16.98 -7.65 -19.14
C THR A 125 15.72 -6.81 -19.40
N PRO A 126 15.62 -6.03 -20.51
CA PRO A 126 14.41 -5.24 -20.76
C PRO A 126 13.15 -6.09 -20.90
N TRP A 127 13.26 -7.30 -21.44
CA TRP A 127 12.14 -8.23 -21.58
C TRP A 127 11.69 -8.79 -20.23
N ILE A 128 12.64 -9.10 -19.35
CA ILE A 128 12.33 -9.50 -17.96
C ILE A 128 11.61 -8.37 -17.24
N THR A 129 12.07 -7.13 -17.40
CA THR A 129 11.41 -5.95 -16.82
C THR A 129 10.00 -5.76 -17.34
N GLN A 130 9.78 -5.93 -18.64
CA GLN A 130 8.43 -5.87 -19.22
C GLN A 130 7.53 -7.00 -18.70
N LEU A 131 8.08 -8.19 -18.47
CA LEU A 131 7.33 -9.32 -17.93
C LEU A 131 6.92 -9.07 -16.48
N VAL A 132 7.84 -8.66 -15.60
CA VAL A 132 7.52 -8.30 -14.21
C VAL A 132 6.45 -7.20 -14.17
N ARG A 133 6.63 -6.15 -14.97
CA ARG A 133 5.64 -5.06 -15.09
C ARG A 133 4.28 -5.62 -15.51
N LYS A 134 4.23 -6.47 -16.54
CA LYS A 134 2.99 -7.06 -17.04
C LYS A 134 2.31 -7.89 -15.96
N GLU A 135 3.04 -8.73 -15.23
CA GLU A 135 2.49 -9.57 -14.17
C GLU A 135 1.82 -8.77 -13.05
N PHE A 136 2.34 -7.59 -12.72
CA PHE A 136 1.64 -6.69 -11.79
C PHE A 136 0.51 -5.92 -12.47
N ALA A 137 0.70 -5.43 -13.70
CA ALA A 137 -0.35 -4.72 -14.43
C ALA A 137 -1.61 -5.57 -14.66
N ASP A 138 -1.45 -6.87 -14.97
CA ASP A 138 -2.55 -7.80 -15.23
C ASP A 138 -3.34 -8.15 -13.95
N ARG A 139 -2.73 -7.98 -12.76
CA ARG A 139 -3.36 -8.18 -11.45
C ARG A 139 -3.77 -6.87 -10.76
N LEU A 140 -3.55 -5.73 -11.41
CA LEU A 140 -3.87 -4.42 -10.85
C LEU A 140 -5.41 -4.31 -10.69
N PRO A 141 -5.92 -3.86 -9.53
CA PRO A 141 -7.36 -3.71 -9.33
C PRO A 141 -7.95 -2.63 -10.25
N ASP A 142 -9.10 -2.92 -10.86
CA ASP A 142 -9.88 -1.97 -11.66
C ASP A 142 -11.26 -1.71 -11.02
N ILE A 143 -11.51 -0.45 -10.67
CA ILE A 143 -12.79 -0.03 -10.08
C ILE A 143 -13.97 -0.18 -11.05
N ARG A 144 -13.73 -0.22 -12.36
CA ARG A 144 -14.78 -0.37 -13.38
C ARG A 144 -15.25 -1.82 -13.49
N GLU A 145 -14.46 -2.77 -12.99
CA GLU A 145 -14.74 -4.20 -13.04
C GLU A 145 -14.57 -4.83 -11.64
N PRO A 146 -15.43 -4.46 -10.67
CA PRO A 146 -15.29 -4.91 -9.28
C PRO A 146 -15.38 -6.43 -9.10
N ASP A 147 -16.02 -7.13 -10.03
CA ASP A 147 -16.19 -8.59 -9.98
C ASP A 147 -15.08 -9.38 -10.69
N ALA A 148 -14.10 -8.71 -11.31
CA ALA A 148 -13.02 -9.37 -12.04
C ALA A 148 -12.11 -10.19 -11.11
N ASN A 149 -11.83 -9.68 -9.91
CA ASN A 149 -11.02 -10.35 -8.89
C ASN A 149 -11.22 -9.70 -7.50
N ASP A 150 -10.67 -10.35 -6.47
CA ASP A 150 -10.80 -9.88 -5.08
C ASP A 150 -10.15 -8.51 -4.82
N LEU A 151 -9.08 -8.17 -5.55
CA LEU A 151 -8.42 -6.85 -5.42
C LEU A 151 -9.33 -5.74 -5.96
N SER A 152 -9.94 -5.94 -7.14
CA SER A 152 -10.88 -4.99 -7.74
C SER A 152 -12.10 -4.78 -6.84
N ARG A 153 -12.66 -5.85 -6.27
CA ARG A 153 -13.76 -5.77 -5.30
C ARG A 153 -13.37 -4.97 -4.06
N ALA A 154 -12.20 -5.26 -3.50
CA ALA A 154 -11.69 -4.55 -2.32
C ALA A 154 -11.52 -3.05 -2.62
N LEU A 155 -10.88 -2.70 -3.74
CA LEU A 155 -10.67 -1.30 -4.14
C LEU A 155 -11.99 -0.56 -4.36
N PHE A 156 -12.95 -1.18 -5.06
CA PHE A 156 -14.27 -0.61 -5.30
C PHE A 156 -15.01 -0.35 -3.99
N SER A 157 -15.06 -1.34 -3.09
CA SER A 157 -15.71 -1.21 -1.77
C SER A 157 -15.10 -0.07 -0.95
N LEU A 158 -13.77 0.00 -0.87
CA LEU A 158 -13.11 1.07 -0.12
C LEU A 158 -13.31 2.45 -0.75
N LYS A 159 -13.33 2.57 -2.09
CA LYS A 159 -13.64 3.84 -2.75
C LYS A 159 -15.09 4.27 -2.50
N GLN A 160 -16.06 3.36 -2.50
CA GLN A 160 -17.43 3.70 -2.11
C GLN A 160 -17.50 4.22 -0.67
N MET A 161 -16.82 3.56 0.28
CA MET A 161 -16.77 4.03 1.67
C MET A 161 -16.14 5.42 1.81
N ARG A 162 -15.08 5.69 1.04
CA ARG A 162 -14.42 7.00 0.97
C ARG A 162 -15.35 8.08 0.44
N ASP A 163 -16.01 7.81 -0.69
CA ASP A 163 -16.81 8.80 -1.39
C ASP A 163 -18.08 9.14 -0.59
N VAL A 164 -18.70 8.15 0.06
CA VAL A 164 -19.81 8.37 1.01
C VAL A 164 -19.37 9.21 2.22
N SER A 165 -18.17 8.94 2.75
CA SER A 165 -17.60 9.73 3.85
C SER A 165 -17.32 11.19 3.48
N ALA A 166 -17.08 11.47 2.20
CA ALA A 166 -16.85 12.82 1.70
C ALA A 166 -18.17 13.57 1.43
N SER A 167 -19.26 12.87 1.13
CA SER A 167 -20.53 13.47 0.72
C SER A 167 -21.49 13.80 1.86
N ASP A 168 -21.43 13.15 3.02
CA ASP A 168 -22.47 13.30 4.06
C ASP A 168 -21.97 13.45 5.51
N SER A 169 -22.69 14.32 6.23
CA SER A 169 -22.49 14.69 7.63
C SER A 169 -23.01 13.62 8.59
N ALA A 170 -22.15 13.18 9.52
CA ALA A 170 -22.39 12.47 10.78
C ALA A 170 -23.15 11.12 10.80
N THR A 171 -23.97 10.76 9.81
CA THR A 171 -25.01 9.71 9.99
C THR A 171 -24.67 8.33 9.42
N SER A 172 -23.58 8.19 8.67
CA SER A 172 -23.23 6.94 7.94
C SER A 172 -21.86 6.36 8.33
N GLN A 173 -21.41 6.56 9.57
CA GLN A 173 -20.09 6.12 10.03
C GLN A 173 -20.01 4.63 10.43
N GLU A 174 -21.14 3.92 10.51
CA GLU A 174 -21.20 2.50 10.93
C GLU A 174 -20.43 1.57 9.97
N GLY A 175 -20.36 1.88 8.68
CA GLY A 175 -19.68 1.04 7.68
C GLY A 175 -18.14 1.06 7.74
N LEU A 176 -17.56 2.09 8.38
CA LEU A 176 -16.11 2.30 8.45
C LEU A 176 -15.43 1.45 9.53
N ASN A 177 -16.21 0.87 10.44
CA ASN A 177 -15.75 0.01 11.53
C ASN A 177 -16.18 -1.45 11.33
N THR A 178 -15.97 -1.97 10.12
CA THR A 178 -16.35 -3.35 9.77
C THR A 178 -15.13 -4.25 9.60
N GLU A 179 -15.29 -5.53 9.95
CA GLU A 179 -14.28 -6.55 9.62
C GLU A 179 -14.01 -6.62 8.10
N GLU A 180 -15.02 -6.28 7.29
CA GLU A 180 -14.91 -6.20 5.84
C GLU A 180 -13.96 -5.08 5.38
N SER A 181 -14.06 -3.86 5.93
CA SER A 181 -13.13 -2.78 5.58
C SER A 181 -11.69 -3.16 5.91
N ASP A 182 -11.47 -3.81 7.06
CA ASP A 182 -10.13 -4.24 7.49
C ASP A 182 -9.57 -5.33 6.60
N ARG A 183 -10.40 -6.28 6.18
CA ARG A 183 -10.04 -7.31 5.20
C ARG A 183 -9.66 -6.67 3.87
N ASN A 184 -10.47 -5.75 3.36
CA ASN A 184 -10.22 -5.07 2.08
C ASN A 184 -8.92 -4.25 2.12
N LEU A 185 -8.66 -3.53 3.22
CA LEU A 185 -7.39 -2.82 3.44
C LEU A 185 -6.20 -3.78 3.42
N LYS A 186 -6.26 -4.89 4.17
CA LYS A 186 -5.20 -5.90 4.21
C LYS A 186 -4.93 -6.51 2.84
N THR A 187 -5.98 -6.87 2.10
CA THR A 187 -5.88 -7.45 0.75
C THR A 187 -5.11 -6.51 -0.20
N LEU A 188 -5.44 -5.23 -0.22
CA LEU A 188 -4.74 -4.24 -1.06
C LEU A 188 -3.32 -3.95 -0.57
N LEU A 189 -3.10 -3.86 0.74
CA LEU A 189 -1.77 -3.65 1.32
C LEU A 189 -0.83 -4.82 1.04
N MET A 190 -1.32 -6.07 1.08
CA MET A 190 -0.52 -7.24 0.72
C MET A 190 -0.03 -7.16 -0.73
N TYR A 191 -0.89 -6.78 -1.66
CA TYR A 191 -0.50 -6.55 -3.04
C TYR A 191 0.52 -5.40 -3.18
N ALA A 192 0.27 -4.27 -2.51
CA ALA A 192 1.18 -3.12 -2.56
C ALA A 192 2.57 -3.44 -1.98
N ARG A 193 2.63 -4.19 -0.87
CA ARG A 193 3.88 -4.70 -0.29
C ARG A 193 4.61 -5.61 -1.26
N ASP A 194 3.90 -6.55 -1.87
CA ASP A 194 4.50 -7.48 -2.83
C ASP A 194 5.11 -6.74 -4.01
N PHE A 195 4.41 -5.71 -4.51
CA PHE A 195 4.90 -4.81 -5.54
C PHE A 195 6.15 -4.05 -5.08
N VAL A 196 6.08 -3.34 -3.95
CA VAL A 196 7.18 -2.51 -3.44
C VAL A 196 8.40 -3.35 -3.09
N ASP A 197 8.25 -4.54 -2.50
CA ASP A 197 9.38 -5.43 -2.21
C ASP A 197 9.98 -5.98 -3.51
N THR A 198 9.15 -6.38 -4.46
CA THR A 198 9.63 -6.88 -5.75
C THR A 198 10.46 -5.83 -6.49
N ILE A 199 9.91 -4.62 -6.62
CA ILE A 199 10.57 -3.54 -7.35
C ILE A 199 11.73 -2.95 -6.54
N GLY A 200 11.54 -2.74 -5.25
CA GLY A 200 12.56 -2.23 -4.33
C GLY A 200 13.80 -3.12 -4.31
N ARG A 201 13.63 -4.42 -4.06
CA ARG A 201 14.77 -5.34 -4.00
C ARG A 201 15.33 -5.61 -5.40
N GLY A 202 14.46 -5.87 -6.36
CA GLY A 202 14.85 -6.25 -7.71
C GLY A 202 15.60 -5.15 -8.47
N TYR A 203 15.17 -3.90 -8.37
CA TYR A 203 15.67 -2.79 -9.20
C TYR A 203 16.39 -1.69 -8.40
N LEU A 204 16.03 -1.50 -7.14
CA LEU A 204 16.56 -0.40 -6.32
C LEU A 204 17.61 -0.87 -5.30
N GLY A 205 17.70 -2.18 -5.05
CA GLY A 205 18.57 -2.74 -4.02
C GLY A 205 18.12 -2.40 -2.59
N VAL A 206 16.83 -2.08 -2.41
CA VAL A 206 16.24 -1.69 -1.12
C VAL A 206 15.19 -2.72 -0.71
N SER A 207 15.29 -3.27 0.50
CA SER A 207 14.22 -4.09 1.08
C SER A 207 13.29 -3.22 1.92
N LEU A 208 11.99 -3.36 1.76
CA LEU A 208 11.04 -2.70 2.66
C LEU A 208 11.16 -3.34 4.06
N LYS A 209 11.63 -2.56 5.03
CA LYS A 209 11.54 -2.93 6.44
C LYS A 209 10.40 -2.15 7.06
N ILE A 210 9.32 -2.86 7.36
CA ILE A 210 8.20 -2.33 8.11
C ILE A 210 8.51 -2.54 9.59
N ASP A 211 8.54 -1.47 10.37
CA ASP A 211 8.68 -1.54 11.83
C ASP A 211 7.43 -0.99 12.52
N THR A 212 6.40 -1.82 12.65
CA THR A 212 5.16 -1.46 13.36
C THR A 212 5.34 -1.43 14.89
N LYS A 213 6.45 -1.93 15.43
CA LYS A 213 6.65 -2.05 16.88
C LYS A 213 6.83 -0.70 17.56
N VAL A 214 7.36 0.29 16.82
CA VAL A 214 7.58 1.64 17.34
C VAL A 214 6.23 2.29 17.70
N VAL A 215 5.23 2.19 16.83
CA VAL A 215 3.90 2.79 17.07
C VAL A 215 3.18 2.12 18.24
N GLU A 216 3.24 0.79 18.35
CA GLU A 216 2.67 0.07 19.49
C GLU A 216 3.32 0.51 20.81
N SER A 217 4.64 0.68 20.83
CA SER A 217 5.38 1.10 22.02
C SER A 217 5.03 2.54 22.44
N GLN A 218 4.91 3.45 21.48
CA GLN A 218 4.59 4.86 21.73
C GLN A 218 3.15 5.05 22.20
N LEU A 219 2.18 4.37 21.58
CA LEU A 219 0.79 4.45 22.05
C LEU A 219 0.67 3.90 23.46
N LYS A 220 1.28 2.74 23.74
CA LYS A 220 1.26 2.16 25.08
C LYS A 220 1.84 3.13 26.12
N GLN A 221 2.96 3.78 25.79
CA GLN A 221 3.57 4.78 26.66
C GLN A 221 2.66 6.00 26.88
N LEU A 222 1.99 6.49 25.84
CA LEU A 222 1.03 7.61 25.96
C LEU A 222 -0.18 7.23 26.82
N LEU A 223 -0.74 6.03 26.63
CA LEU A 223 -1.86 5.53 27.43
C LEU A 223 -1.46 5.33 28.90
N GLN A 224 -0.22 4.89 29.17
CA GLN A 224 0.34 4.81 30.52
C GLN A 224 0.53 6.20 31.14
N GLN A 225 1.10 7.15 30.40
CA GLN A 225 1.28 8.53 30.86
C GLN A 225 -0.06 9.23 31.15
N ALA A 226 -1.10 8.90 30.39
CA ALA A 226 -2.46 9.41 30.60
C ALA A 226 -3.20 8.71 31.76
N GLY A 227 -2.60 7.70 32.41
CA GLY A 227 -3.24 6.94 33.49
C GLY A 227 -4.38 6.03 33.02
N ILE A 228 -4.45 5.74 31.73
CA ILE A 228 -5.50 4.91 31.12
C ILE A 228 -5.15 3.43 31.30
N VAL A 229 -3.88 3.07 31.07
CA VAL A 229 -3.40 1.68 31.18
C VAL A 229 -2.29 1.62 32.23
N SER A 230 -2.27 0.55 33.05
CA SER A 230 -1.21 0.29 34.04
C SER A 230 -0.07 -0.53 33.44
#